data_AF-A0A3N2NH59-F1
#
_entry.id   AF-A0A3N2NH59-F1
#
_cell.length_a   1.000
_cell.length_b   1.000
_cell.length_c   1.000
_cell.angle_alpha   90.00
_cell.angle_beta   90.00
_cell.angle_gamma   90.00
#
_symmetry.space_group_name_H-M   'P 1'
#
loop_
_entity.id
_entity.type
_entity.pdbx_description
1 polymer ?
#
loop_
_entity_poly.entity_id
_entity_poly.type
_entity_poly.pdbx_seq_one_letter_code
_entity_poly.pdbx_strand_id
1 'polypeptide(L)'
;MKQKVSLSLFSITLSGIMMIILLRALYYSNSSVSISIISAIIIVWCGLALYYMPLSVTVNDVDLCVNRTLCAKRIPLKEIGEIKRMTASMLGWRFFGCDGCFGYWGWFKGKTLGKYFAYYGKESDCFFVRLKDGRQYVLGCDNPDAIVNYIKSNFFLETA
;
A
#
# COMPACT_ATOMS: atom_id res chain seq x y z
N MET A 1 -11.47 -11.67 9.52
CA MET A 1 -11.86 -10.24 9.62
C MET A 1 -11.38 -9.47 8.39
N LYS A 2 -12.23 -8.66 7.73
CA LYS A 2 -11.85 -7.81 6.59
C LYS A 2 -11.91 -6.33 7.00
N GLN A 3 -10.81 -5.60 6.82
CA GLN A 3 -10.71 -4.15 7.00
C GLN A 3 -10.47 -3.47 5.66
N LYS A 4 -11.18 -2.38 5.38
CA LYS A 4 -10.94 -1.59 4.16
C LYS A 4 -9.70 -0.72 4.35
N VAL A 5 -9.10 -0.32 3.24
CA VAL A 5 -8.03 0.69 3.24
C VAL A 5 -8.64 2.00 2.79
N SER A 6 -8.81 2.97 3.70
CA SER A 6 -9.18 4.32 3.28
C SER A 6 -8.00 5.00 2.62
N LEU A 7 -8.17 5.31 1.33
CA LEU A 7 -7.22 6.13 0.60
C LEU A 7 -7.34 7.58 1.07
N SER A 8 -6.19 8.26 1.20
CA SER A 8 -6.18 9.69 1.47
C SER A 8 -6.87 10.44 0.33
N LEU A 9 -7.78 11.34 0.70
CA LEU A 9 -8.48 12.20 -0.26
C LEU A 9 -7.48 13.01 -1.09
N PHE A 10 -6.37 13.42 -0.47
CA PHE A 10 -5.27 14.12 -1.10
C PHE A 10 -4.61 13.32 -2.24
N SER A 11 -4.39 12.01 -2.02
CA SER A 11 -3.82 11.13 -3.05
C SER A 11 -4.76 10.98 -4.24
N ILE A 12 -6.08 10.83 -3.96
CA ILE A 12 -7.09 10.73 -5.02
C ILE A 12 -7.19 12.04 -5.81
N THR A 13 -7.22 13.19 -5.13
CA THR A 13 -7.33 14.50 -5.81
C THR A 13 -6.10 14.79 -6.65
N LEU A 14 -4.89 14.55 -6.13
CA LEU A 14 -3.64 14.74 -6.87
C LEU A 14 -3.59 13.86 -8.13
N SER A 15 -3.95 12.58 -8.00
CA SER A 15 -4.04 11.66 -9.15
C SER A 15 -5.08 12.11 -10.17
N GLY A 16 -6.24 12.59 -9.72
CA GLY A 16 -7.30 13.10 -10.59
C GLY A 16 -6.87 14.33 -11.38
N ILE A 17 -6.20 15.29 -10.73
CA ILE A 17 -5.68 16.50 -11.38
C ILE A 17 -4.64 16.14 -12.45
N MET A 18 -3.69 15.25 -12.13
CA MET A 18 -2.69 14.78 -13.10
C MET A 18 -3.34 14.12 -14.32
N MET A 19 -4.38 13.31 -14.10
CA MET A 19 -5.12 12.68 -15.19
C MET A 19 -5.81 13.72 -16.09
N ILE A 20 -6.43 14.75 -15.51
CA ILE A 20 -7.07 15.83 -16.28
C ILE A 20 -6.05 16.58 -17.13
N ILE A 21 -4.87 16.88 -16.59
CA ILE A 21 -3.77 17.54 -17.32
C ILE A 21 -3.32 16.68 -18.51
N LEU A 22 -3.12 15.37 -18.31
CA LEU A 22 -2.71 14.46 -19.38
C LEU A 22 -3.77 14.33 -20.48
N LEU A 23 -5.06 14.27 -20.11
CA LEU A 23 -6.17 14.23 -21.07
C LEU A 23 -6.28 15.55 -21.86
N ARG A 24 -6.07 16.70 -21.19
CA ARG A 24 -6.02 18.00 -21.87
C ARG A 24 -4.83 18.08 -22.82
N ALA A 25 -3.65 17.62 -22.41
CA ALA A 25 -2.47 17.56 -23.25
C ALA A 25 -2.69 16.66 -24.48
N LEU A 26 -3.37 15.51 -24.30
CA LEU A 26 -3.76 14.62 -25.39
C LEU A 26 -4.71 15.31 -26.38
N TYR A 27 -5.71 16.03 -25.86
CA TYR A 27 -6.71 16.75 -26.67
C TYR A 27 -6.11 17.88 -27.52
N TYR A 28 -5.16 18.64 -26.96
CA TYR A 28 -4.47 19.72 -27.69
C TYR A 28 -3.33 19.21 -28.59
N SER A 29 -2.96 17.95 -28.46
CA SER A 29 -1.86 17.40 -29.25
C SER A 29 -2.29 17.14 -30.69
N ASN A 30 -1.57 17.73 -31.64
CA ASN A 30 -1.85 17.58 -33.07
C ASN A 30 -0.86 16.62 -33.79
N SER A 31 0.15 16.12 -33.06
CA SER A 31 1.17 15.20 -33.60
C SER A 31 0.88 13.76 -33.20
N SER A 32 0.86 12.84 -34.17
CA SER A 32 0.63 11.40 -33.95
C SER A 32 1.64 10.78 -32.97
N VAL A 33 2.88 11.28 -32.95
CA VAL A 33 3.93 10.80 -32.03
C VAL A 33 3.60 11.22 -30.60
N SER A 34 3.24 12.48 -30.39
CA SER A 34 2.88 13.00 -29.06
C SER A 34 1.63 12.33 -28.52
N ILE A 35 0.62 12.08 -29.36
CA ILE A 35 -0.59 11.32 -28.99
C ILE A 35 -0.22 9.89 -28.54
N SER A 36 0.66 9.21 -29.29
CA SER A 36 1.09 7.85 -28.96
C SER A 36 1.86 7.79 -27.63
N ILE A 37 2.74 8.76 -27.38
CA ILE A 37 3.50 8.83 -26.12
C ILE A 37 2.58 9.13 -24.93
N ILE A 38 1.71 10.13 -25.05
CA ILE A 38 0.80 10.53 -23.95
C ILE A 38 -0.19 9.39 -23.64
N SER A 39 -0.74 8.74 -24.66
CA SER A 39 -1.64 7.59 -24.45
C SER A 39 -0.93 6.42 -23.78
N ALA A 40 0.32 6.10 -24.17
CA ALA A 40 1.11 5.07 -23.50
C ALA A 40 1.34 5.41 -22.02
N ILE A 41 1.67 6.66 -21.70
CA ILE A 41 1.84 7.11 -20.31
C ILE A 41 0.55 6.94 -19.51
N ILE A 42 -0.60 7.32 -20.05
CA ILE A 42 -1.90 7.17 -19.40
C ILE A 42 -2.20 5.69 -19.14
N ILE A 43 -2.00 4.83 -20.14
CA ILE A 43 -2.25 3.38 -20.03
C ILE A 43 -1.37 2.77 -18.92
N VAL A 44 -0.07 3.09 -18.92
CA VAL A 44 0.86 2.60 -17.90
C VAL A 44 0.46 3.12 -16.51
N TRP A 45 0.11 4.39 -16.38
CA TRP A 45 -0.34 4.96 -15.11
C TRP A 45 -1.59 4.27 -14.58
N CYS A 46 -2.63 4.12 -15.41
CA CYS A 46 -3.86 3.41 -15.04
C CYS A 46 -3.59 1.95 -14.70
N GLY A 47 -2.74 1.26 -15.46
CA GLY A 47 -2.34 -0.12 -15.19
C GLY A 47 -1.63 -0.27 -13.84
N LEU A 48 -0.70 0.64 -13.52
CA LEU A 48 -0.02 0.67 -12.22
C LEU A 48 -0.99 0.96 -11.07
N ALA A 49 -1.90 1.92 -11.26
CA ALA A 49 -2.93 2.23 -10.28
C ALA A 49 -3.79 0.98 -9.97
N LEU A 50 -4.29 0.30 -10.99
CA LEU A 50 -5.09 -0.92 -10.80
C LEU A 50 -4.27 -2.03 -10.14
N TYR A 51 -3.03 -2.24 -10.57
CA TYR A 51 -2.23 -3.35 -10.04
C TYR A 51 -1.80 -3.16 -8.57
N TYR A 52 -1.46 -1.93 -8.17
CA TYR A 52 -0.87 -1.66 -6.86
C TYR A 52 -1.82 -1.09 -5.81
N MET A 53 -3.00 -0.58 -6.19
CA MET A 53 -3.97 0.00 -5.26
C MET A 53 -4.36 -1.01 -4.15
N PRO A 54 -4.05 -0.71 -2.87
CA PRO A 54 -4.51 -1.53 -1.75
C PRO A 54 -5.99 -1.23 -1.49
N LEU A 55 -6.83 -2.26 -1.54
CA LEU A 55 -8.29 -2.12 -1.36
C LEU A 55 -8.75 -2.53 0.03
N SER A 56 -8.20 -3.65 0.54
CA SER A 56 -8.55 -4.17 1.85
C SER A 56 -7.46 -5.07 2.41
N VAL A 57 -7.40 -5.14 3.73
CA VAL A 57 -6.60 -6.13 4.45
C VAL A 57 -7.56 -7.13 5.07
N THR A 58 -7.33 -8.41 4.86
CA THR A 58 -8.11 -9.51 5.43
C THR A 58 -7.21 -10.36 6.29
N VAL A 59 -7.65 -10.64 7.51
CA VAL A 59 -6.96 -11.53 8.46
C VAL A 59 -7.85 -12.75 8.64
N ASN A 60 -7.28 -13.93 8.42
CA ASN A 60 -7.87 -15.22 8.78
C ASN A 60 -6.98 -15.89 9.84
N ASP A 61 -7.37 -17.07 10.32
CA ASP A 61 -6.58 -17.82 11.33
C ASP A 61 -5.27 -18.40 10.77
N VAL A 62 -5.11 -18.40 9.44
CA VAL A 62 -3.92 -18.93 8.75
C VAL A 62 -3.07 -17.81 8.15
N ASP A 63 -3.70 -16.86 7.46
CA ASP A 63 -3.01 -15.86 6.64
C ASP A 63 -3.52 -14.43 6.90
N LEU A 64 -2.57 -13.49 6.89
CA LEU A 64 -2.79 -12.07 6.68
C LEU A 64 -2.70 -11.76 5.17
N CYS A 65 -3.82 -11.36 4.57
CA CYS A 65 -3.95 -11.08 3.15
C CYS A 65 -4.11 -9.58 2.89
N VAL A 66 -3.26 -9.01 2.04
CA VAL A 66 -3.40 -7.66 1.50
C VAL A 66 -4.04 -7.77 0.13
N ASN A 67 -5.32 -7.46 0.02
CA ASN A 67 -6.06 -7.49 -1.23
C ASN A 67 -5.81 -6.20 -2.01
N ARG A 68 -5.18 -6.35 -3.18
CA ARG A 68 -5.08 -5.31 -4.21
C ARG A 68 -6.12 -5.59 -5.30
N THR A 69 -6.35 -4.66 -6.22
CA THR A 69 -7.38 -4.80 -7.26
C THR A 69 -7.23 -6.04 -8.12
N LEU A 70 -5.98 -6.38 -8.50
CA LEU A 70 -5.71 -7.52 -9.39
C LEU A 70 -5.10 -8.74 -8.66
N CYS A 71 -4.47 -8.53 -7.51
CA CYS A 71 -3.74 -9.60 -6.81
C CYS A 71 -3.81 -9.45 -5.29
N ALA A 72 -4.04 -10.55 -4.57
CA ALA A 72 -3.87 -10.58 -3.12
C ALA A 72 -2.45 -11.02 -2.75
N LYS A 73 -1.78 -10.27 -1.88
CA LYS A 73 -0.53 -10.73 -1.26
C LYS A 73 -0.89 -11.46 0.02
N ARG A 74 -0.57 -12.76 0.10
CA ARG A 74 -0.77 -13.57 1.31
C ARG A 74 0.51 -13.59 2.13
N ILE A 75 0.36 -13.43 3.43
CA ILE A 75 1.42 -13.47 4.43
C ILE A 75 0.97 -14.45 5.51
N PRO A 76 1.56 -15.66 5.60
CA PRO A 76 1.18 -16.63 6.61
C PRO A 76 1.43 -16.10 8.03
N LEU A 77 0.47 -16.24 8.92
CA LEU A 77 0.61 -15.77 10.31
C LEU A 77 1.79 -16.46 11.02
N LYS A 78 2.06 -17.72 10.67
CA LYS A 78 3.21 -18.50 11.19
C LYS A 78 4.57 -17.89 10.91
N GLU A 79 4.68 -17.14 9.82
CA GLU A 79 5.90 -16.44 9.43
C GLU A 79 6.04 -15.09 10.15
N ILE A 80 4.99 -14.56 10.77
CA ILE A 80 5.04 -13.28 11.47
C ILE A 80 5.81 -13.47 12.78
N GLY A 81 6.93 -12.73 12.91
CA GLY A 81 7.74 -12.69 14.13
C GLY A 81 7.40 -11.51 15.03
N GLU A 82 6.94 -10.39 14.46
CA GLU A 82 6.62 -9.19 15.23
C GLU A 82 5.54 -8.37 14.51
N ILE A 83 4.56 -7.90 15.27
CA ILE A 83 3.51 -6.99 14.79
C ILE A 83 3.30 -5.83 15.77
N LYS A 84 3.32 -4.61 15.24
CA LYS A 84 3.22 -3.37 16.04
C LYS A 84 2.39 -2.31 15.32
N ARG A 85 1.66 -1.49 16.08
CA ARG A 85 1.05 -0.27 15.52
C ARG A 85 2.15 0.70 15.11
N MET A 86 1.97 1.35 13.98
CA MET A 86 2.95 2.27 13.42
C MET A 86 2.46 3.70 13.64
N THR A 87 3.35 4.56 14.15
CA THR A 87 3.07 6.00 14.30
C THR A 87 3.69 6.73 13.11
N ALA A 88 3.05 7.78 12.58
CA ALA A 88 3.50 8.51 11.40
C ALA A 88 5.00 8.91 11.44
N SER A 89 5.55 9.25 12.62
CA SER A 89 6.98 9.57 12.82
C SER A 89 7.95 8.43 12.49
N MET A 90 7.49 7.18 12.37
CA MET A 90 8.34 6.02 12.08
C MET A 90 8.46 5.76 10.57
N LEU A 91 7.73 6.50 9.72
CA LEU A 91 7.84 6.36 8.27
C LEU A 91 9.21 6.83 7.77
N GLY A 92 9.80 5.97 6.93
CA GLY A 92 11.10 6.20 6.32
C GLY A 92 11.04 6.93 5.00
N TRP A 93 12.22 7.17 4.43
CA TRP A 93 12.35 7.73 3.10
C TRP A 93 12.00 6.67 2.03
N ARG A 94 11.29 7.08 0.97
CA ARG A 94 10.90 6.20 -0.16
C ARG A 94 12.06 6.02 -1.14
N PHE A 95 12.43 4.78 -1.41
CA PHE A 95 13.47 4.46 -2.41
C PHE A 95 12.85 4.15 -3.78
N PHE A 96 11.71 3.44 -3.81
CA PHE A 96 11.07 3.05 -5.07
C PHE A 96 9.56 2.81 -4.86
N GLY A 97 8.69 3.41 -5.67
CA GLY A 97 7.23 3.25 -5.56
C GLY A 97 6.46 4.47 -6.03
N CYS A 98 5.13 4.45 -5.94
CA CYS A 98 4.32 5.66 -6.11
C CYS A 98 3.71 6.11 -4.77
N ASP A 99 3.70 7.42 -4.60
CA ASP A 99 3.11 8.13 -3.47
C ASP A 99 2.01 9.02 -4.06
N GLY A 100 0.77 8.75 -3.67
CA GLY A 100 -0.38 9.46 -4.21
C GLY A 100 -1.11 8.76 -5.36
N CYS A 101 -0.51 7.78 -6.06
CA CYS A 101 -1.21 7.00 -7.09
C CYS A 101 -2.17 5.98 -6.47
N PHE A 102 -3.38 6.41 -6.07
CA PHE A 102 -4.39 5.55 -5.44
C PHE A 102 -3.88 4.82 -4.18
N GLY A 103 -3.11 5.54 -3.37
CA GLY A 103 -2.48 5.04 -2.13
C GLY A 103 -0.97 5.15 -2.17
N TYR A 104 -0.34 4.63 -1.12
CA TYR A 104 1.09 4.61 -0.89
C TYR A 104 1.58 3.18 -0.99
N TRP A 105 2.42 2.92 -1.98
CA TRP A 105 2.99 1.59 -2.18
C TRP A 105 4.42 1.68 -2.68
N GLY A 106 5.28 0.80 -2.18
CA GLY A 106 6.67 0.75 -2.59
C GLY A 106 7.65 0.31 -1.51
N TRP A 107 8.92 0.43 -1.84
CA TRP A 107 10.05 0.21 -0.96
C TRP A 107 10.43 1.49 -0.24
N PHE A 108 10.46 1.40 1.08
CA PHE A 108 10.85 2.46 2.00
C PHE A 108 12.05 2.01 2.82
N LYS A 109 12.82 2.98 3.29
CA LYS A 109 13.94 2.77 4.20
C LYS A 109 13.83 3.75 5.36
N GLY A 110 13.42 3.24 6.52
CA GLY A 110 13.39 3.98 7.77
C GLY A 110 14.71 3.87 8.52
N LYS A 111 15.09 4.92 9.26
CA LYS A 111 16.25 4.86 10.18
C LYS A 111 16.05 3.82 11.29
N THR A 112 14.82 3.74 11.81
CA THR A 112 14.45 2.85 12.93
C THR A 112 14.07 1.44 12.48
N LEU A 113 13.31 1.32 11.39
CA LEU A 113 12.78 0.02 10.93
C LEU A 113 13.72 -0.70 9.95
N GLY A 114 14.56 0.05 9.21
CA GLY A 114 15.34 -0.48 8.10
C GLY A 114 14.55 -0.47 6.79
N LYS A 115 14.85 -1.42 5.89
CA LYS A 115 14.18 -1.56 4.58
C LYS A 115 12.88 -2.35 4.73
N TYR A 116 11.78 -1.77 4.28
CA TYR A 116 10.46 -2.42 4.29
C TYR A 116 9.65 -2.11 3.04
N PHE A 117 8.67 -2.96 2.73
CA PHE A 117 7.70 -2.69 1.68
C PHE A 117 6.39 -2.16 2.30
N ALA A 118 5.83 -1.09 1.76
CA ALA A 118 4.60 -0.50 2.29
C ALA A 118 3.41 -0.66 1.33
N TYR A 119 2.23 -0.85 1.91
CA TYR A 119 0.93 -0.79 1.24
C TYR A 119 -0.08 -0.13 2.19
N TYR A 120 -0.29 1.18 2.07
CA TYR A 120 -1.24 1.90 2.93
C TYR A 120 -1.95 3.03 2.19
N GLY A 121 -3.13 3.41 2.67
CA GLY A 121 -3.90 4.52 2.12
C GLY A 121 -3.69 5.86 2.84
N LYS A 122 -3.39 5.80 4.14
CA LYS A 122 -3.10 6.93 5.02
C LYS A 122 -2.01 6.55 6.00
N GLU A 123 -1.13 7.50 6.32
CA GLU A 123 0.01 7.26 7.23
C GLU A 123 -0.43 7.03 8.69
N SER A 124 -1.57 7.60 9.11
CA SER A 124 -2.10 7.48 10.48
C SER A 124 -2.61 6.08 10.81
N ASP A 125 -3.04 5.32 9.80
CA ASP A 125 -3.82 4.10 9.97
C ASP A 125 -2.99 2.86 9.61
N CYS A 126 -1.70 2.90 9.99
CA CYS A 126 -0.70 1.91 9.61
C CYS A 126 -0.29 0.98 10.75
N PHE A 127 0.09 -0.24 10.40
CA PHE A 127 0.75 -1.20 11.27
C PHE A 127 1.93 -1.85 10.57
N PHE A 128 2.91 -2.25 11.37
CA PHE A 128 4.15 -2.87 10.93
C PHE A 128 4.11 -4.38 11.20
N VAL A 129 4.59 -5.15 10.23
CA VAL A 129 4.72 -6.60 10.27
C VAL A 129 6.14 -6.98 9.88
N ARG A 130 6.84 -7.70 10.76
CA ARG A 130 8.14 -8.31 10.46
C ARG A 130 7.99 -9.82 10.43
N LEU A 131 8.45 -10.41 9.33
CA LEU A 131 8.54 -11.86 9.17
C LEU A 131 9.81 -12.40 9.80
N LYS A 132 9.77 -13.68 10.19
CA LYS A 132 10.89 -14.43 10.75
C LYS A 132 12.09 -14.54 9.80
N ASP A 133 11.84 -14.46 8.49
CA ASP A 133 12.88 -14.42 7.46
C ASP A 133 13.52 -13.03 7.25
N GLY A 134 13.11 -12.04 8.04
CA GLY A 134 13.64 -10.68 7.99
C GLY A 134 12.93 -9.75 7.01
N ARG A 135 11.97 -10.24 6.20
CA ARG A 135 11.14 -9.36 5.35
C ARG A 135 10.22 -8.51 6.22
N GLN A 136 10.04 -7.26 5.83
CA GLN A 136 9.28 -6.27 6.58
C GLN A 136 8.22 -5.60 5.72
N TYR A 137 7.03 -5.43 6.30
CA TYR A 137 5.89 -4.82 5.64
C TYR A 137 5.25 -3.76 6.53
N VAL A 138 4.82 -2.66 5.92
CA VAL A 138 3.94 -1.67 6.55
C VAL A 138 2.62 -1.69 5.81
N LEU A 139 1.54 -1.96 6.52
CA LEU A 139 0.22 -2.14 5.95
C LEU A 139 -0.74 -1.13 6.57
N GLY A 140 -1.62 -0.55 5.76
CA GLY A 140 -2.65 0.38 6.24
C GLY A 140 -4.05 -0.22 6.12
N CYS A 141 -4.92 0.09 7.10
CA CYS A 141 -6.33 -0.24 7.06
C CYS A 141 -7.12 0.62 8.05
N ASP A 142 -8.44 0.76 7.89
CA ASP A 142 -9.26 1.67 8.70
C ASP A 142 -9.23 1.39 10.21
N ASN A 143 -9.00 0.14 10.61
CA ASN A 143 -8.83 -0.23 12.01
C ASN A 143 -7.60 -1.12 12.20
N PRO A 144 -6.38 -0.52 12.26
CA PRO A 144 -5.14 -1.28 12.38
C PRO A 144 -5.04 -1.96 13.75
N ASP A 145 -5.59 -1.35 14.81
CA ASP A 145 -5.58 -1.92 16.16
C ASP A 145 -6.32 -3.25 16.23
N ALA A 146 -7.47 -3.37 15.55
CA ALA A 146 -8.21 -4.62 15.53
C ALA A 146 -7.41 -5.77 14.92
N ILE A 147 -6.65 -5.51 13.85
CA ILE A 147 -5.77 -6.51 13.22
C ILE A 147 -4.61 -6.89 14.15
N VAL A 148 -3.94 -5.88 14.72
CA VAL A 148 -2.80 -6.10 15.63
C VAL A 148 -3.24 -6.91 16.86
N ASN A 149 -4.38 -6.54 17.46
CA ASN A 149 -4.91 -7.22 18.64
C ASN A 149 -5.35 -8.64 18.31
N TYR A 150 -6.03 -8.88 17.18
CA TYR A 150 -6.42 -10.22 16.76
C TYR A 150 -5.22 -11.15 16.60
N ILE A 151 -4.16 -10.68 15.94
CA ILE A 151 -2.96 -11.49 15.73
C ILE A 151 -2.23 -11.71 17.06
N LYS A 152 -2.15 -10.69 17.92
CA LYS A 152 -1.53 -10.84 19.25
C LYS A 152 -2.29 -11.82 20.15
N SER A 153 -3.61 -11.75 20.20
CA SER A 153 -4.41 -12.62 21.06
C SER A 153 -4.39 -14.07 20.61
N ASN A 154 -4.42 -14.31 19.30
CA ASN A 154 -4.59 -15.66 18.77
C ASN A 154 -3.29 -16.36 18.41
N PHE A 155 -2.17 -15.63 18.28
CA PHE A 155 -0.92 -16.24 17.79
C PHE A 155 0.29 -15.99 18.70
N PHE A 156 0.32 -14.87 19.43
CA PHE A 156 1.44 -14.57 20.33
C PHE A 156 1.20 -15.01 21.77
N LEU A 157 -0.06 -15.21 22.20
CA LEU A 157 -0.38 -15.78 23.51
C LEU A 157 -0.22 -17.32 23.56
N GLU A 158 -0.25 -18.02 22.42
CA GLU A 158 0.02 -19.48 22.38
C GLU A 158 1.52 -19.81 22.43
N THR A 159 2.40 -18.80 22.30
CA THR A 159 3.86 -18.98 22.28
C THR A 159 4.56 -18.53 23.57
N ALA A 160 3.81 -18.19 24.62
CA ALA A 160 4.31 -17.81 25.94
C ALA A 160 3.98 -18.91 26.97
#